data_AF-A0AAW0KCL7-F1
#
_entry.id   AF-A0AAW0KCL7-F1
#
_cell.length_a   1.000
_cell.length_b   1.000
_cell.length_c   1.000
_cell.angle_alpha   90.00
_cell.angle_beta   90.00
_cell.angle_gamma   90.00
#
_symmetry.space_group_name_H-M   'P 1'
#
loop_
_entity.id
_entity.type
_entity.pdbx_description
1 polymer ?
#
loop_
_entity_poly.entity_id
_entity_poly.type
_entity_poly.pdbx_seq_one_letter_code
_entity_poly.pdbx_strand_id
1 'polypeptide(L)'
;MLCGLNQQQTPQMTLKLLKEPRIFSLAGDYPSSMRSRVGNRLPEFSKSEAALLKGSLDFVGINYYTTFYARKNSSDSLGKILNDSIADSGAITLRMDDPNNSLISIKDALKDEKRVKYHNDHLTNLLAAINGVIDNPLYPILFLNYLKSAFPVLGGGVQRILALIVLPVVLTYMNYRGLYIVGWLFVILGISSLLPFVVMGIVAYPKLEPSRWLEVNLHEVDWNLYLHTLFWNLNYWDSISPVIGEVNNPKKTLLRALIYTLILVVLGYFFPILIGTSSVPINDELWTKGYFSEIAKILRGNSLRWWIHATSTMSNMGMFLAEMSSDSF
;
A
#
# COMPACT_ATOMS: atom_id res chain seq x y z
N MET A 1 0.08 -20.54 -1.12
CA MET A 1 0.68 -21.79 -1.63
C MET A 1 1.76 -22.20 -0.63
N LEU A 2 1.53 -23.25 0.15
CA LEU A 2 2.41 -23.78 1.18
C LEU A 2 2.74 -25.25 0.86
N CYS A 3 3.95 -25.67 1.24
CA CYS A 3 4.44 -27.05 1.43
C CYS A 3 5.17 -27.73 0.25
N GLY A 4 6.32 -28.38 0.54
CA GLY A 4 6.87 -29.41 -0.37
C GLY A 4 8.38 -29.74 -0.41
N LEU A 5 9.09 -29.81 0.72
CA LEU A 5 10.28 -30.67 1.00
C LEU A 5 11.57 -30.64 0.13
N ASN A 6 12.71 -30.45 0.81
CA ASN A 6 13.68 -31.54 1.01
C ASN A 6 14.57 -31.29 2.24
N GLN A 7 14.26 -31.98 3.34
CA GLN A 7 14.77 -31.72 4.70
C GLN A 7 16.02 -32.53 5.08
N GLN A 8 16.68 -33.21 4.13
CA GLN A 8 17.76 -34.16 4.43
C GLN A 8 19.20 -33.63 4.29
N GLN A 9 19.42 -32.40 3.82
CA GLN A 9 20.76 -31.78 3.75
C GLN A 9 20.89 -30.46 4.52
N THR A 10 19.83 -30.03 5.20
CA THR A 10 19.71 -28.66 5.72
C THR A 10 20.39 -28.35 7.07
N PRO A 11 20.68 -29.28 8.01
CA PRO A 11 21.00 -28.85 9.38
C PRO A 11 22.33 -28.10 9.49
N GLN A 12 23.33 -28.36 8.64
CA GLN A 12 24.58 -27.60 8.65
C GLN A 12 24.48 -26.23 7.96
N MET A 13 23.60 -26.09 6.97
CA MET A 13 23.41 -24.83 6.22
C MET A 13 22.53 -23.84 7.01
N THR A 14 21.46 -24.33 7.67
CA THR A 14 20.55 -23.50 8.48
C THR A 14 21.26 -22.89 9.68
N LEU A 15 22.20 -23.60 10.32
CA LEU A 15 22.94 -23.08 11.48
C LEU A 15 23.97 -22.00 11.10
N LYS A 16 24.47 -22.00 9.87
CA LYS A 16 25.31 -20.92 9.30
C LYS A 16 24.47 -19.72 8.90
N LEU A 17 23.29 -19.94 8.32
CA LEU A 17 22.36 -18.89 7.87
C LEU A 17 21.73 -18.10 9.04
N LEU A 18 21.46 -18.74 10.18
CA LEU A 18 20.86 -18.07 11.35
C LEU A 18 21.81 -17.11 12.08
N LYS A 19 23.13 -17.24 11.90
CA LYS A 19 24.12 -16.36 12.54
C LYS A 19 24.37 -15.05 11.79
N GLU A 20 24.04 -14.97 10.50
CA GLU A 20 24.34 -13.80 9.64
C GLU A 20 23.24 -13.58 8.59
N PRO A 21 22.16 -12.82 8.88
CA PRO A 21 21.00 -12.67 7.99
C PRO A 21 21.26 -11.66 6.86
N ARG A 22 22.38 -11.78 6.14
CA ARG A 22 22.74 -10.89 5.03
C ARG A 22 23.20 -11.67 3.79
N ILE A 23 22.35 -12.55 3.27
CA ILE A 23 22.56 -13.13 1.95
C ILE A 23 21.38 -12.73 1.05
N PHE A 24 21.47 -11.54 0.46
CA PHE A 24 20.67 -11.20 -0.72
C PHE A 24 21.49 -11.60 -1.95
N SER A 25 21.33 -12.84 -2.40
CA SER A 25 22.06 -13.36 -3.55
C SER A 25 21.11 -13.54 -4.76
N LEU A 26 20.85 -12.44 -5.46
CA LEU A 26 20.36 -12.53 -6.85
C LEU A 26 21.41 -13.20 -7.77
N ALA A 27 22.69 -13.22 -7.34
CA ALA A 27 23.83 -13.71 -8.12
C ALA A 27 24.38 -15.08 -7.66
N GLY A 28 23.95 -15.64 -6.53
CA GLY A 28 24.54 -16.87 -5.97
C GLY A 28 25.82 -16.64 -5.14
N ASP A 29 26.14 -15.39 -4.79
CA ASP A 29 27.40 -15.02 -4.11
C ASP A 29 27.24 -13.83 -3.15
N TYR A 30 28.24 -13.58 -2.29
CA TYR A 30 28.26 -12.47 -1.33
C TYR A 30 28.23 -11.09 -2.02
N PRO A 31 27.56 -10.07 -1.43
CA PRO A 31 27.58 -8.71 -1.94
C PRO A 31 29.02 -8.15 -2.06
N SER A 32 29.29 -7.38 -3.11
CA SER A 32 30.62 -6.81 -3.38
C SER A 32 31.16 -5.96 -2.22
N SER A 33 30.28 -5.28 -1.48
CA SER A 33 30.64 -4.53 -0.27
C SER A 33 31.15 -5.42 0.86
N MET A 34 30.61 -6.63 1.01
CA MET A 34 31.05 -7.60 2.01
C MET A 34 32.40 -8.21 1.62
N ARG A 35 32.57 -8.58 0.34
CA ARG A 35 33.86 -9.07 -0.20
C ARG A 35 34.98 -8.06 -0.01
N SER A 36 34.71 -6.79 -0.27
CA SER A 36 35.68 -5.71 -0.06
C SER A 36 36.05 -5.48 1.40
N ARG A 37 35.10 -5.61 2.35
CA ARG A 37 35.32 -5.31 3.77
C ARG A 37 35.89 -6.48 4.57
N VAL A 38 35.48 -7.70 4.24
CA VAL A 38 35.81 -8.91 5.00
C VAL A 38 36.95 -9.71 4.33
N GLY A 39 37.08 -9.60 3.01
CA GLY A 39 38.17 -10.20 2.24
C GLY A 39 38.31 -11.70 2.49
N ASN A 40 39.53 -12.13 2.79
CA ASN A 40 39.92 -13.55 2.92
C ASN A 40 39.25 -14.28 4.11
N ARG A 41 38.50 -13.58 4.97
CA ARG A 41 37.73 -14.20 6.05
C ARG A 41 36.36 -14.71 5.60
N LEU A 42 35.91 -14.35 4.40
CA LEU A 42 34.71 -14.89 3.80
C LEU A 42 35.00 -16.30 3.28
N PRO A 43 34.22 -17.32 3.65
CA PRO A 43 34.31 -18.62 3.01
C PRO A 43 33.82 -18.53 1.56
N GLU A 44 34.38 -19.32 0.65
CA GLU A 44 33.91 -19.37 -0.72
C GLU A 44 32.78 -20.40 -0.86
N PHE A 45 31.71 -20.04 -1.60
CA PHE A 45 30.66 -20.99 -1.93
C PHE A 45 31.14 -21.96 -3.02
N SER A 46 30.83 -23.24 -2.85
CA SER A 46 30.96 -24.20 -3.94
C SER A 46 29.96 -23.90 -5.07
N LYS A 47 30.24 -24.38 -6.28
CA LYS A 47 29.35 -24.18 -7.43
C LYS A 47 27.94 -24.73 -7.20
N SER A 48 27.80 -25.81 -6.42
CA SER A 48 26.51 -26.39 -6.01
C SER A 48 25.75 -25.51 -5.02
N GLU A 49 26.44 -24.90 -4.04
CA GLU A 49 25.82 -24.00 -3.06
C GLU A 49 25.40 -22.68 -3.72
N ALA A 50 26.23 -22.12 -4.59
CA ALA A 50 25.89 -20.91 -5.35
C ALA A 50 24.67 -21.10 -6.25
N ALA A 51 24.50 -22.30 -6.83
CA ALA A 51 23.32 -22.65 -7.62
C ALA A 51 22.03 -22.75 -6.77
N LEU A 52 22.14 -23.22 -5.52
CA LEU A 52 21.02 -23.25 -4.57
C LEU A 52 20.64 -21.85 -4.06
N LEU A 53 21.62 -20.95 -3.92
CA LEU A 53 21.42 -19.58 -3.41
C LEU A 53 20.89 -18.60 -4.46
N LYS A 54 21.02 -18.93 -5.75
CA LYS A 54 20.65 -18.04 -6.84
C LYS A 54 19.14 -18.03 -7.03
N GLY A 55 18.50 -16.92 -6.69
CA GLY A 55 17.05 -16.75 -6.80
C GLY A 55 16.25 -17.36 -5.65
N SER A 56 16.90 -17.92 -4.63
CA SER A 56 16.26 -18.37 -3.39
C SER A 56 16.01 -17.17 -2.47
N LEU A 57 14.87 -16.49 -2.65
CA LEU A 57 14.38 -15.49 -1.70
C LEU A 57 13.07 -15.98 -1.12
N ASP A 58 13.14 -16.77 -0.05
CA ASP A 58 11.95 -17.30 0.62
C ASP A 58 11.52 -16.43 1.81
N PHE A 59 12.45 -15.70 2.42
CA PHE A 59 12.19 -14.86 3.60
C PHE A 59 13.16 -13.67 3.67
N VAL A 60 12.62 -12.48 3.94
CA VAL A 60 13.41 -11.27 4.22
C VAL A 60 13.49 -11.09 5.73
N GLY A 61 14.63 -11.44 6.31
CA GLY A 61 14.93 -11.18 7.71
C GLY A 61 15.64 -9.83 7.87
N ILE A 62 14.99 -8.84 8.48
CA ILE A 62 15.66 -7.59 8.83
C ILE A 62 16.14 -7.68 10.28
N ASN A 63 17.45 -7.63 10.49
CA ASN A 63 18.07 -7.72 11.81
C ASN A 63 18.55 -6.34 12.29
N TYR A 64 18.04 -5.90 13.43
CA TYR A 64 18.34 -4.60 14.04
C TYR A 64 19.23 -4.81 15.27
N TYR A 65 20.48 -4.34 15.19
CA TYR A 65 21.44 -4.46 16.29
C TYR A 65 21.53 -3.20 17.16
N THR A 66 21.08 -2.04 16.69
CA THR A 66 21.23 -0.77 17.43
C THR A 66 20.19 0.24 16.96
N THR A 67 19.48 0.85 17.91
CA THR A 67 18.44 1.84 17.65
C THR A 67 18.80 3.16 18.32
N PHE A 68 18.55 4.26 17.63
CA PHE A 68 18.75 5.61 18.15
C PHE A 68 17.46 6.42 18.10
N TYR A 69 17.15 7.14 19.18
CA TYR A 69 16.16 8.20 19.21
C TYR A 69 16.78 9.49 18.65
N ALA A 70 16.28 9.99 17.53
CA ALA A 70 16.78 11.22 16.91
C ALA A 70 15.86 12.41 17.23
N ARG A 71 16.43 13.49 17.75
CA ARG A 71 15.75 14.78 17.99
C ARG A 71 16.49 15.87 17.22
N LYS A 72 15.76 16.84 16.64
CA LYS A 72 16.36 18.04 16.04
C LYS A 72 17.26 18.73 17.07
N ASN A 73 18.54 18.90 16.74
CA ASN A 73 19.46 19.62 17.61
C ASN A 73 19.21 21.12 17.46
N SER A 74 18.63 21.76 18.48
CA SER A 74 18.45 23.22 18.53
C SER A 74 19.73 23.96 18.94
N SER A 75 20.74 23.24 19.42
CA SER A 75 21.94 23.78 20.04
C SER A 75 23.19 23.35 19.26
N ASP A 76 23.72 24.26 18.45
CA ASP A 76 24.87 24.06 17.55
C ASP A 76 26.22 23.86 18.29
N SER A 77 26.20 23.88 19.62
CA SER A 77 27.38 23.77 20.48
C SER A 77 27.92 22.35 20.62
N LEU A 78 27.07 21.32 20.55
CA LEU A 78 27.51 19.91 20.66
C LEU A 78 28.15 19.39 19.36
N GLY A 79 27.67 19.85 18.20
CA GLY A 79 28.17 19.43 16.88
C GLY A 79 29.58 19.93 16.56
N LYS A 80 30.02 21.03 17.19
CA LYS A 80 31.40 21.55 17.06
C LYS A 80 32.42 20.83 17.94
N ILE A 81 31.96 20.15 18.99
CA ILE A 81 32.83 19.46 19.97
C ILE A 81 33.08 18.01 19.56
N LEU A 82 32.06 17.34 19.02
CA LEU A 82 32.14 15.95 18.57
C LEU A 82 32.31 15.96 17.04
N ASN A 83 33.52 15.75 16.53
CA ASN A 83 33.80 15.67 15.10
C ASN A 83 33.53 14.24 14.59
N ASP A 84 32.26 13.82 14.62
CA ASP A 84 31.83 12.50 14.16
C ASP A 84 30.62 12.57 13.23
N SER A 85 30.32 11.44 12.58
CA SER A 85 29.19 11.33 11.64
C SER A 85 27.82 11.58 12.29
N ILE A 86 27.74 11.55 13.63
CA ILE A 86 26.51 11.77 14.37
C ILE A 86 26.29 13.29 14.54
N ALA A 87 27.33 14.05 14.83
CA ALA A 87 27.30 15.51 14.87
C ALA A 87 26.92 16.14 13.52
N ASP A 88 27.43 15.57 12.42
CA ASP A 88 27.13 16.03 11.05
C ASP A 88 25.66 15.81 10.63
N SER A 89 24.91 14.97 11.37
CA SER A 89 23.52 14.65 11.05
C SER A 89 22.52 15.76 11.42
N GLY A 90 22.93 16.76 12.20
CA GLY A 90 22.03 17.81 12.72
C GLY A 90 20.98 17.31 13.73
N ALA A 91 21.06 16.04 14.14
CA ALA A 91 20.17 15.41 15.11
C ALA A 91 20.95 14.92 16.34
N ILE A 92 20.37 15.11 17.52
CA ILE A 92 20.83 14.44 18.75
C ILE A 92 20.28 13.02 18.69
N THR A 93 21.16 12.04 18.54
CA THR A 93 20.81 10.62 18.56
C THR A 93 21.13 9.99 19.91
N LEU A 94 20.12 9.66 20.71
CA LEU A 94 20.30 8.91 21.96
C LEU A 94 20.11 7.42 21.68
N ARG A 95 21.05 6.58 22.13
CA ARG A 95 20.86 5.13 22.05
C ARG A 95 19.65 4.73 22.89
N MET A 96 18.88 3.77 22.39
CA MET A 96 17.74 3.20 23.10
C MET A 96 18.16 2.27 24.26
N ASP A 97 19.47 2.04 24.40
CA ASP A 97 20.09 1.26 25.46
C ASP A 97 19.79 1.92 26.81
N ASP A 98 19.00 1.27 27.65
CA ASP A 98 18.80 1.76 29.02
C ASP A 98 20.14 1.65 29.77
N PRO A 99 20.57 2.71 30.48
CA PRO A 99 21.78 2.65 31.28
C PRO A 99 21.65 1.50 32.28
N ASN A 100 22.68 0.63 32.30
CA ASN A 100 22.64 -0.58 33.10
C ASN A 100 22.54 -0.20 34.59
N ASN A 101 21.39 -0.46 35.21
CA ASN A 101 21.13 -0.12 36.60
C ASN A 101 21.11 -1.40 37.43
N SER A 102 22.21 -1.62 38.17
CA SER A 102 22.39 -2.79 39.03
C SER A 102 21.45 -2.85 40.24
N LEU A 103 20.64 -1.81 40.47
CA LEU A 103 19.68 -1.72 41.57
C LEU A 103 18.27 -2.21 41.19
N ILE A 104 18.02 -2.49 39.90
CA ILE A 104 16.71 -2.98 39.45
C ILE A 104 16.61 -4.48 39.71
N SER A 105 15.48 -4.95 40.24
CA SER A 105 15.24 -6.38 40.40
C SER A 105 15.15 -7.07 39.03
N ILE A 106 15.58 -8.34 38.93
CA ILE A 106 15.47 -9.11 37.68
C ILE A 106 14.00 -9.15 37.18
N LYS A 107 13.02 -9.19 38.09
CA LYS A 107 11.59 -9.18 37.73
C LYS A 107 11.15 -7.89 37.05
N ASP A 108 11.73 -6.76 37.44
CA ASP A 108 11.41 -5.45 36.86
C ASP A 108 12.25 -5.20 35.60
N ALA A 109 13.49 -5.68 35.56
CA ALA A 109 14.34 -5.65 34.37
C ALA A 109 13.81 -6.50 33.21
N LEU A 110 13.08 -7.58 33.49
CA LEU A 110 12.41 -8.41 32.48
C LEU A 110 11.16 -7.74 31.87
N LYS A 111 10.63 -6.67 32.48
CA LYS A 111 9.49 -5.90 31.95
C LYS A 111 9.98 -4.76 31.05
N ASP A 112 10.48 -5.12 29.88
CA ASP A 112 10.95 -4.16 28.88
C ASP A 112 9.81 -3.73 27.93
N GLU A 113 8.78 -3.09 28.49
CA GLU A 113 7.62 -2.62 27.72
C GLU A 113 8.01 -1.62 26.62
N LYS A 114 9.06 -0.84 26.86
CA LYS A 114 9.60 0.15 25.92
C LYS A 114 10.17 -0.52 24.68
N ARG A 115 11.02 -1.56 24.83
CA ARG A 115 11.59 -2.29 23.69
C ARG A 115 10.56 -3.13 22.97
N VAL A 116 9.63 -3.76 23.71
CA VAL A 116 8.51 -4.52 23.12
C VAL A 116 7.64 -3.59 22.28
N LYS A 117 7.25 -2.44 22.82
CA LYS A 117 6.47 -1.42 22.09
C LYS A 117 7.24 -0.93 20.86
N TYR A 118 8.50 -0.55 21.01
CA TYR A 118 9.32 -0.10 19.89
C TYR A 118 9.43 -1.16 18.80
N HIS A 119 9.66 -2.43 19.15
CA HIS A 119 9.75 -3.52 18.18
C HIS A 119 8.43 -3.72 17.44
N ASN A 120 7.31 -3.68 18.14
CA ASN A 120 5.98 -3.76 17.54
C ASN A 120 5.69 -2.57 16.62
N ASP A 121 5.95 -1.34 17.08
CA ASP A 121 5.75 -0.12 16.28
C ASP A 121 6.62 -0.16 15.02
N HIS A 122 7.87 -0.60 15.16
CA HIS A 122 8.81 -0.73 14.06
C HIS A 122 8.38 -1.79 13.03
N LEU A 123 8.00 -2.99 13.47
CA LEU A 123 7.50 -4.05 12.58
C LEU A 123 6.21 -3.62 11.87
N THR A 124 5.34 -2.91 12.57
CA THR A 124 4.09 -2.37 12.01
C THR A 124 4.38 -1.34 10.92
N ASN A 125 5.29 -0.40 11.17
CA ASN A 125 5.68 0.62 10.19
C ASN A 125 6.41 0.01 8.99
N LEU A 126 7.26 -1.00 9.22
CA LEU A 126 7.91 -1.73 8.13
C LEU A 126 6.89 -2.47 7.26
N LEU A 127 5.92 -3.14 7.87
CA LEU A 127 4.84 -3.80 7.15
C LEU A 127 4.02 -2.78 6.34
N ALA A 128 3.68 -1.63 6.94
CA ALA A 128 2.99 -0.55 6.25
C ALA A 128 3.78 -0.05 5.02
N ALA A 129 5.09 0.16 5.17
CA ALA A 129 5.95 0.57 4.07
C ALA A 129 6.02 -0.48 2.94
N ILE A 130 6.08 -1.78 3.28
CA ILE A 130 6.06 -2.86 2.29
C ILE A 130 4.72 -2.90 1.55
N ASN A 131 3.60 -2.78 2.28
CA ASN A 131 2.27 -2.74 1.69
C ASN A 131 2.13 -1.56 0.72
N GLY A 132 2.50 -0.34 1.16
CA GLY A 132 2.46 0.85 0.30
C GLY A 132 3.32 0.73 -0.96
N VAL A 133 4.48 0.07 -0.91
CA VAL A 133 5.33 -0.17 -2.09
C VAL A 133 4.70 -1.19 -3.06
N ILE A 134 3.95 -2.15 -2.57
CA ILE A 134 3.29 -3.19 -3.37
C ILE A 134 1.98 -2.65 -3.98
N ASP A 135 1.22 -1.87 -3.21
CA ASP A 135 -0.11 -1.39 -3.59
C ASP A 135 -0.06 -0.13 -4.48
N ASN A 136 0.79 0.86 -4.19
CA ASN A 136 0.86 2.12 -4.97
C ASN A 136 1.03 1.92 -6.49
N PRO A 137 1.89 1.01 -6.98
CA PRO A 137 2.05 0.79 -8.42
C PRO A 137 0.78 0.31 -9.12
N LEU A 138 -0.17 -0.29 -8.39
CA LEU A 138 -1.43 -0.78 -8.95
C LEU A 138 -2.24 0.36 -9.59
N TYR A 139 -2.31 1.51 -8.94
CA TYR A 139 -3.21 2.59 -9.34
C TYR A 139 -2.84 3.27 -10.66
N PRO A 140 -1.58 3.65 -10.93
CA PRO A 140 -1.16 4.13 -12.26
C PRO A 140 -1.37 3.08 -13.36
N ILE A 141 -1.16 1.80 -13.05
CA ILE A 141 -1.39 0.70 -13.99
C ILE A 141 -2.87 0.58 -14.34
N LEU A 142 -3.75 0.60 -13.34
CA LEU A 142 -5.20 0.59 -13.54
C LEU A 142 -5.66 1.82 -14.31
N PHE A 143 -5.21 3.01 -13.94
CA PHE A 143 -5.49 4.26 -14.66
C PHE A 143 -5.19 4.13 -16.15
N LEU A 144 -3.97 3.68 -16.52
CA LEU A 144 -3.59 3.52 -17.92
C LEU A 144 -4.34 2.39 -18.62
N ASN A 145 -4.77 1.35 -17.90
CA ASN A 145 -5.61 0.30 -18.46
C ASN A 145 -6.99 0.81 -18.88
N TYR A 146 -7.61 1.66 -18.06
CA TYR A 146 -8.88 2.30 -18.43
C TYR A 146 -8.68 3.39 -19.50
N LEU A 147 -7.59 4.16 -19.42
CA LEU A 147 -7.30 5.23 -20.36
C LEU A 147 -6.94 4.72 -21.77
N LYS A 148 -6.42 3.49 -21.89
CA LYS A 148 -6.15 2.81 -23.18
C LYS A 148 -7.37 2.80 -24.10
N SER A 149 -8.58 2.64 -23.55
CA SER A 149 -9.82 2.62 -24.33
C SER A 149 -10.10 3.96 -25.03
N ALA A 150 -9.64 5.07 -24.46
CA ALA A 150 -9.74 6.40 -25.07
C ALA A 150 -8.50 6.75 -25.92
N PHE A 151 -7.32 6.32 -25.49
CA PHE A 151 -6.03 6.59 -26.13
C PHE A 151 -5.28 5.27 -26.38
N PRO A 152 -5.52 4.60 -27.53
CA PRO A 152 -4.92 3.29 -27.84
C PRO A 152 -3.39 3.27 -27.82
N VAL A 153 -2.74 4.43 -28.02
CA VAL A 153 -1.29 4.62 -27.95
C VAL A 153 -0.70 4.28 -26.58
N LEU A 154 -1.50 4.29 -25.52
CA LEU A 154 -1.11 3.91 -24.15
C LEU A 154 -1.25 2.40 -23.89
N GLY A 155 -1.63 1.63 -24.91
CA GLY A 155 -1.84 0.19 -24.82
C GLY A 155 -0.56 -0.63 -24.67
N GLY A 156 0.59 -0.09 -25.06
CA GLY A 156 1.88 -0.79 -24.98
C GLY A 156 3.04 0.08 -25.46
N GLY A 157 4.23 -0.52 -25.55
CA GLY A 157 5.43 0.16 -26.06
C GLY A 157 6.02 1.22 -25.12
N VAL A 158 6.87 2.06 -25.69
CA VAL A 158 7.63 3.09 -24.96
C VAL A 158 6.72 4.15 -24.36
N GLN A 159 5.62 4.50 -25.04
CA GLN A 159 4.65 5.51 -24.60
C GLN A 159 3.99 5.10 -23.28
N ARG A 160 3.63 3.82 -23.14
CA ARG A 160 3.07 3.29 -21.89
C ARG A 160 4.11 3.32 -20.76
N ILE A 161 5.34 2.92 -21.04
CA ILE A 161 6.42 2.93 -20.04
C ILE A 161 6.70 4.36 -19.56
N LEU A 162 6.80 5.31 -20.50
CA LEU A 162 6.97 6.73 -20.17
C LEU A 162 5.80 7.25 -19.33
N ALA A 163 4.55 6.91 -19.70
CA ALA A 163 3.39 7.30 -18.91
C ALA A 163 3.43 6.70 -17.48
N LEU A 164 3.85 5.44 -17.33
CA LEU A 164 4.01 4.80 -16.02
C LEU A 164 5.11 5.42 -15.16
N ILE A 165 6.09 6.10 -15.74
CA ILE A 165 7.15 6.81 -15.00
C ILE A 165 6.72 8.25 -14.70
N VAL A 166 6.27 8.97 -15.72
CA VAL A 166 5.94 10.40 -15.63
C VAL A 166 4.74 10.63 -14.73
N LEU A 167 3.70 9.79 -14.82
CA LEU A 167 2.46 9.99 -14.06
C LEU A 167 2.71 9.93 -12.55
N PRO A 168 3.33 8.87 -11.97
CA PRO A 168 3.67 8.86 -10.55
C PRO A 168 4.56 10.04 -10.15
N VAL A 169 5.59 10.39 -10.94
CA VAL A 169 6.48 11.52 -10.62
C VAL A 169 5.71 12.84 -10.49
N VAL A 170 4.78 13.11 -11.40
CA VAL A 170 3.95 14.32 -11.36
C VAL A 170 3.02 14.31 -10.14
N LEU A 171 2.35 13.19 -9.88
CA LEU A 171 1.42 13.05 -8.74
C LEU A 171 2.17 13.12 -7.39
N THR A 172 3.37 12.55 -7.30
CA THR A 172 4.25 12.68 -6.13
C THR A 172 4.70 14.11 -5.93
N TYR A 173 5.07 14.82 -7.01
CA TYR A 173 5.42 16.24 -6.91
C TYR A 173 4.26 17.11 -6.42
N MET A 174 3.03 16.79 -6.83
CA MET A 174 1.84 17.48 -6.31
C MET A 174 1.65 17.24 -4.80
N ASN A 175 1.85 16.02 -4.32
CA ASN A 175 1.83 15.71 -2.88
C ASN A 175 2.90 16.49 -2.12
N TYR A 176 4.11 16.59 -2.68
CA TYR A 176 5.21 17.36 -2.09
C TYR A 176 4.91 18.86 -1.94
N ARG A 177 4.10 19.45 -2.84
CA ARG A 177 3.77 20.88 -2.82
C ARG A 177 2.81 21.29 -1.70
N GLY A 178 2.11 20.33 -1.09
CA GLY A 178 1.32 20.56 0.12
C GLY A 178 -0.06 19.93 0.09
N LEU A 179 -0.45 19.36 1.23
CA LEU A 179 -1.72 18.64 1.44
C LEU A 179 -2.97 19.49 1.19
N TYR A 180 -2.89 20.82 1.29
CA TYR A 180 -4.03 21.70 1.01
C TYR A 180 -4.54 21.56 -0.43
N ILE A 181 -3.61 21.49 -1.41
CA ILE A 181 -3.97 21.36 -2.83
C ILE A 181 -4.54 19.96 -3.08
N VAL A 182 -3.92 18.94 -2.50
CA VAL A 182 -4.33 17.54 -2.65
C VAL A 182 -5.71 17.31 -2.03
N GLY A 183 -5.99 17.90 -0.87
CA GLY A 183 -7.29 17.81 -0.20
C GLY A 183 -8.45 18.30 -1.08
N TRP A 184 -8.31 19.48 -1.70
CA TRP A 184 -9.33 19.98 -2.64
C TRP A 184 -9.46 19.10 -3.88
N LEU A 185 -8.35 18.57 -4.38
CA LEU A 185 -8.37 17.63 -5.49
C LEU A 185 -9.14 16.34 -5.13
N PHE A 186 -8.99 15.80 -3.92
CA PHE A 186 -9.81 14.66 -3.47
C PHE A 186 -11.29 14.97 -3.44
N VAL A 187 -11.68 16.15 -2.95
CA VAL A 187 -13.09 16.54 -2.92
C VAL A 187 -13.66 16.61 -4.33
N ILE A 188 -12.94 17.23 -5.27
CA ILE A 188 -13.35 17.33 -6.67
C ILE A 188 -13.43 15.93 -7.31
N LEU A 189 -12.39 15.11 -7.15
CA LEU A 189 -12.35 13.75 -7.68
C LEU A 189 -13.48 12.90 -7.09
N GLY A 190 -13.72 12.95 -5.79
CA GLY A 190 -14.79 12.23 -5.11
C GLY A 190 -16.19 12.62 -5.61
N ILE A 191 -16.48 13.91 -5.68
CA ILE A 191 -17.78 14.40 -6.21
C ILE A 191 -17.95 14.00 -7.67
N SER A 192 -16.94 14.25 -8.50
CA SER A 192 -16.96 13.87 -9.91
C SER A 192 -17.14 12.36 -10.11
N SER A 193 -16.65 11.56 -9.15
CA SER A 193 -16.70 10.10 -9.24
C SER A 193 -18.05 9.52 -8.84
N LEU A 194 -18.76 10.14 -7.91
CA LEU A 194 -20.06 9.67 -7.42
C LEU A 194 -21.22 10.17 -8.28
N LEU A 195 -21.11 11.39 -8.81
CA LEU A 195 -22.18 12.06 -9.55
C LEU A 195 -22.75 11.25 -10.73
N PRO A 196 -21.96 10.60 -11.62
CA PRO A 196 -22.52 9.86 -12.74
C PRO A 196 -23.29 8.61 -12.29
N PHE A 197 -22.98 8.03 -11.14
CA PHE A 197 -23.76 6.91 -10.58
C PHE A 197 -25.09 7.39 -10.02
N VAL A 198 -25.13 8.56 -9.38
CA VAL A 198 -26.40 9.20 -8.97
C VAL A 198 -27.28 9.46 -10.20
N VAL A 199 -26.70 10.01 -11.27
CA VAL A 199 -27.41 10.24 -12.53
C VAL A 199 -27.88 8.94 -13.17
N MET A 200 -27.05 7.88 -13.15
CA MET A 200 -27.44 6.56 -13.61
C MET A 200 -28.65 6.04 -12.84
N GLY A 201 -28.70 6.19 -11.51
CA GLY A 201 -29.85 5.79 -10.69
C GLY A 201 -31.14 6.50 -11.06
N ILE A 202 -31.08 7.81 -11.25
CA ILE A 202 -32.26 8.60 -11.68
C ILE A 202 -32.79 8.11 -13.04
N VAL A 203 -31.90 7.81 -13.97
CA VAL A 203 -32.25 7.36 -15.32
C VAL A 203 -32.74 5.90 -15.31
N ALA A 204 -32.20 5.08 -14.42
CA ALA A 204 -32.57 3.67 -14.27
C ALA A 204 -33.92 3.50 -13.57
N TYR A 205 -34.38 4.47 -12.76
CA TYR A 205 -35.61 4.41 -11.96
C TYR A 205 -36.84 3.80 -12.68
N PRO A 206 -37.15 4.15 -13.95
CA PRO A 206 -38.32 3.60 -14.65
C PRO A 206 -38.18 2.13 -15.05
N LYS A 207 -36.95 1.59 -15.05
CA LYS A 207 -36.59 0.25 -15.53
C LYS A 207 -36.11 -0.67 -14.41
N LEU A 208 -36.26 -0.26 -13.14
CA LEU A 208 -35.82 -1.06 -12.01
C LEU A 208 -36.76 -2.25 -11.81
N GLU A 209 -36.19 -3.45 -11.77
CA GLU A 209 -36.89 -4.67 -11.36
C GLU A 209 -36.26 -5.23 -10.07
N PRO A 210 -36.79 -4.85 -8.88
CA PRO A 210 -36.24 -5.27 -7.59
C PRO A 210 -36.24 -6.79 -7.35
N SER A 211 -37.09 -7.54 -8.05
CA SER A 211 -37.15 -9.00 -7.95
C SER A 211 -35.80 -9.65 -8.32
N ARG A 212 -35.02 -9.02 -9.20
CA ARG A 212 -33.70 -9.50 -9.63
C ARG A 212 -32.66 -9.48 -8.52
N TRP A 213 -32.84 -8.70 -7.45
CA TRP A 213 -31.90 -8.70 -6.32
C TRP A 213 -31.88 -10.02 -5.55
N LEU A 214 -32.88 -10.86 -5.74
CA LEU A 214 -32.99 -12.17 -5.11
C LEU A 214 -32.42 -13.30 -5.98
N GLU A 215 -32.04 -13.01 -7.23
CA GLU A 215 -31.40 -13.96 -8.14
C GLU A 215 -29.92 -14.10 -7.77
N VAL A 216 -29.60 -15.05 -6.89
CA VAL A 216 -28.24 -15.31 -6.41
C VAL A 216 -27.85 -16.76 -6.69
N ASN A 217 -26.76 -16.97 -7.44
CA ASN A 217 -26.17 -18.28 -7.63
C ASN A 217 -25.04 -18.51 -6.62
N LEU A 218 -25.32 -19.24 -5.53
CA LEU A 218 -24.35 -19.53 -4.47
C LEU A 218 -23.43 -20.72 -4.77
N HIS A 219 -23.72 -21.50 -5.83
CA HIS A 219 -23.03 -22.76 -6.09
C HIS A 219 -21.70 -22.62 -6.85
N GLU A 220 -21.50 -21.48 -7.53
CA GLU A 220 -20.30 -21.21 -8.35
C GLU A 220 -19.34 -20.19 -7.70
N VAL A 221 -19.58 -19.83 -6.44
CA VAL A 221 -18.81 -18.78 -5.75
C VAL A 221 -17.46 -19.31 -5.27
N ASP A 222 -16.38 -18.72 -5.78
CA ASP A 222 -15.06 -18.83 -5.16
C ASP A 222 -15.00 -17.94 -3.91
N TRP A 223 -15.29 -18.56 -2.75
CA TRP A 223 -15.28 -17.88 -1.46
C TRP A 223 -13.91 -17.30 -1.07
N ASN A 224 -12.81 -17.89 -1.54
CA ASN A 224 -11.48 -17.38 -1.23
C ASN A 224 -11.25 -16.06 -1.96
N LEU A 225 -11.47 -16.03 -3.28
CA LEU A 225 -11.34 -14.81 -4.09
C LEU A 225 -12.30 -13.72 -3.63
N TYR A 226 -13.55 -14.09 -3.32
CA TYR A 226 -14.57 -13.17 -2.83
C TYR A 226 -14.15 -12.49 -1.53
N LEU A 227 -13.75 -13.26 -0.51
CA LEU A 227 -13.34 -12.71 0.78
C LEU A 227 -12.10 -11.81 0.66
N HIS A 228 -11.10 -12.22 -0.12
CA HIS A 228 -9.92 -11.39 -0.36
C HIS A 228 -10.27 -10.06 -1.03
N THR A 229 -11.14 -10.10 -2.04
CA THR A 229 -11.62 -8.88 -2.73
C THR A 229 -12.43 -7.98 -1.77
N LEU A 230 -13.26 -8.58 -0.92
CA LEU A 230 -14.04 -7.84 0.07
C LEU A 230 -13.15 -7.14 1.11
N PHE A 231 -12.14 -7.85 1.64
CA PHE A 231 -11.17 -7.24 2.56
C PHE A 231 -10.43 -6.09 1.88
N TRP A 232 -9.97 -6.28 0.64
CA TRP A 232 -9.29 -5.23 -0.10
C TRP A 232 -10.17 -3.98 -0.30
N ASN A 233 -11.46 -4.16 -0.61
CA ASN A 233 -12.42 -3.06 -0.77
C ASN A 233 -12.72 -2.29 0.53
N LEU A 234 -12.50 -2.89 1.70
CA LEU A 234 -12.80 -2.30 3.00
C LEU A 234 -11.55 -1.87 3.77
N ASN A 235 -10.37 -1.97 3.19
CA ASN A 235 -9.12 -1.46 3.75
C ASN A 235 -9.04 0.09 3.60
N TYR A 236 -7.97 0.72 4.11
CA TYR A 236 -7.69 2.17 4.06
C TYR A 236 -8.35 3.07 5.13
N TRP A 237 -8.93 2.50 6.20
CA TRP A 237 -9.46 3.28 7.32
C TRP A 237 -8.38 3.93 8.19
N ASP A 238 -7.19 3.35 8.19
CA ASP A 238 -5.99 3.79 8.90
C ASP A 238 -5.30 4.98 8.22
N SER A 239 -5.54 5.19 6.92
CA SER A 239 -4.95 6.26 6.10
C SER A 239 -5.29 7.68 6.56
N ILE A 240 -6.27 7.85 7.45
CA ILE A 240 -6.56 9.15 8.05
C ILE A 240 -5.55 9.55 9.14
N SER A 241 -4.84 8.58 9.72
CA SER A 241 -3.98 8.79 10.90
C SER A 241 -2.89 9.87 10.69
N PRO A 242 -2.15 9.86 9.57
CA PRO A 242 -1.22 10.93 9.16
C PRO A 242 -1.75 12.36 9.30
N VAL A 243 -2.98 12.58 8.85
CA VAL A 243 -3.54 13.93 8.70
C VAL A 243 -4.27 14.41 9.96
N ILE A 244 -4.46 13.55 10.97
CA ILE A 244 -5.12 13.92 12.22
C ILE A 244 -4.41 15.10 12.90
N GLY A 245 -3.09 15.20 12.77
CA GLY A 245 -2.29 16.29 13.34
C GLY A 245 -2.59 17.67 12.73
N GLU A 246 -3.13 17.71 11.51
CA GLU A 246 -3.47 18.94 10.80
C GLU A 246 -4.95 19.35 10.96
N VAL A 247 -5.75 18.50 11.62
CA VAL A 247 -7.19 18.71 11.77
C VAL A 247 -7.50 19.55 13.01
N ASN A 248 -8.27 20.62 12.81
CA ASN A 248 -8.84 21.40 13.91
C ASN A 248 -9.81 20.55 14.74
N ASN A 249 -9.63 20.53 16.07
CA ASN A 249 -10.46 19.75 17.02
C ASN A 249 -10.57 18.26 16.64
N PRO A 250 -9.46 17.51 16.59
CA PRO A 250 -9.40 16.18 15.99
C PRO A 250 -10.42 15.21 16.62
N LYS A 251 -10.62 15.26 17.94
CA LYS A 251 -11.59 14.39 18.64
C LYS A 251 -13.02 14.46 18.08
N LYS A 252 -13.50 15.65 17.69
CA LYS A 252 -14.87 15.83 17.18
C LYS A 252 -14.92 15.70 15.66
N THR A 253 -13.94 16.28 14.98
CA THR A 253 -13.90 16.29 13.51
C THR A 253 -13.66 14.89 12.96
N LEU A 254 -12.73 14.12 13.54
CA LEU A 254 -12.45 12.75 13.14
C LEU A 254 -13.68 11.85 13.27
N LEU A 255 -14.37 11.91 14.42
CA LEU A 255 -15.55 11.09 14.65
C LEU A 255 -16.67 11.40 13.63
N ARG A 256 -16.92 12.68 13.34
CA ARG A 256 -17.90 13.09 12.32
C ARG A 256 -17.49 12.66 10.93
N ALA A 257 -16.20 12.85 10.58
CA ALA A 257 -15.66 12.44 9.30
C ALA A 257 -15.82 10.93 9.08
N LEU A 258 -15.44 10.10 10.06
CA LEU A 258 -15.60 8.64 9.97
C LEU A 258 -17.06 8.21 9.78
N ILE A 259 -18.00 8.84 10.48
CA ILE A 259 -19.44 8.55 10.30
C ILE A 259 -19.90 8.93 8.89
N TYR A 260 -19.54 10.11 8.40
CA TYR A 260 -19.89 10.54 7.03
C TYR A 260 -19.25 9.66 5.97
N THR A 261 -17.97 9.30 6.14
CA THR A 261 -17.26 8.37 5.27
C THR A 261 -17.92 7.00 5.24
N LEU A 262 -18.31 6.45 6.39
CA LEU A 262 -19.00 5.16 6.46
C LEU A 262 -20.31 5.18 5.67
N ILE A 263 -21.13 6.22 5.86
CA ILE A 263 -22.38 6.38 5.10
C ILE A 263 -22.07 6.47 3.60
N LEU A 264 -21.07 7.28 3.22
CA LEU A 264 -20.69 7.47 1.82
C LEU A 264 -20.15 6.20 1.16
N VAL A 265 -19.35 5.41 1.89
CA VAL A 265 -18.79 4.13 1.43
C VAL A 265 -19.90 3.10 1.24
N VAL A 266 -20.80 2.95 2.21
CA VAL A 266 -21.94 2.03 2.11
C VAL A 266 -22.81 2.42 0.91
N LEU A 267 -23.18 3.69 0.77
CA LEU A 267 -23.94 4.16 -0.38
C LEU A 267 -23.17 3.97 -1.69
N GLY A 268 -21.88 4.29 -1.71
CA GLY A 268 -21.02 4.21 -2.89
C GLY A 268 -20.84 2.80 -3.43
N TYR A 269 -20.84 1.78 -2.57
CA TYR A 269 -20.80 0.38 -2.99
C TYR A 269 -22.19 -0.17 -3.34
N PHE A 270 -23.17 -0.01 -2.44
CA PHE A 270 -24.47 -0.66 -2.60
C PHE A 270 -25.30 0.00 -3.71
N PHE A 271 -25.31 1.33 -3.81
CA PHE A 271 -26.20 2.03 -4.73
C PHE A 271 -25.91 1.70 -6.20
N PRO A 272 -24.66 1.78 -6.71
CA PRO A 272 -24.37 1.40 -8.09
C PRO A 272 -24.68 -0.07 -8.38
N ILE A 273 -24.36 -0.99 -7.45
CA ILE A 273 -24.60 -2.42 -7.63
C ILE A 273 -26.11 -2.68 -7.74
N LEU A 274 -26.92 -2.16 -6.80
CA LEU A 274 -28.38 -2.34 -6.80
C LEU A 274 -29.03 -1.83 -8.09
N ILE A 275 -28.59 -0.67 -8.59
CA ILE A 275 -29.08 -0.11 -9.85
C ILE A 275 -28.61 -0.94 -11.05
N GLY A 276 -27.35 -1.36 -11.06
CA GLY A 276 -26.77 -2.16 -12.14
C GLY A 276 -27.48 -3.50 -12.31
N THR A 277 -27.66 -4.24 -11.22
CA THR A 277 -28.27 -5.59 -11.23
C THR A 277 -29.78 -5.57 -11.46
N SER A 278 -30.49 -4.52 -11.04
CA SER A 278 -31.94 -4.40 -11.28
C SER A 278 -32.30 -3.91 -12.67
N SER A 279 -31.43 -3.11 -13.31
CA SER A 279 -31.75 -2.45 -14.59
C SER A 279 -31.44 -3.28 -15.83
N VAL A 280 -30.56 -4.29 -15.72
CA VAL A 280 -30.16 -5.18 -16.81
C VAL A 280 -30.21 -6.62 -16.32
N PRO A 281 -30.60 -7.62 -17.15
CA PRO A 281 -30.60 -9.02 -16.74
C PRO A 281 -29.22 -9.48 -16.24
N ILE A 282 -29.21 -10.30 -15.20
CA ILE A 282 -27.97 -10.81 -14.61
C ILE A 282 -27.36 -11.84 -15.55
N ASN A 283 -26.16 -11.52 -16.05
CA ASN A 283 -25.31 -12.44 -16.79
C ASN A 283 -23.89 -12.28 -16.28
N ASP A 284 -23.42 -13.28 -15.54
CA ASP A 284 -22.15 -13.24 -14.80
C ASP A 284 -20.94 -13.06 -15.72
N GLU A 285 -21.01 -13.55 -16.97
CA GLU A 285 -19.91 -13.43 -17.95
C GLU A 285 -19.67 -11.97 -18.39
N LEU A 286 -20.70 -11.12 -18.30
CA LEU A 286 -20.61 -9.73 -18.72
C LEU A 286 -20.04 -8.82 -17.62
N TRP A 287 -20.11 -9.23 -16.35
CA TRP A 287 -19.64 -8.47 -15.18
C TRP A 287 -18.11 -8.44 -15.07
N THR A 288 -17.50 -7.77 -16.04
CA THR A 288 -16.05 -7.58 -16.15
C THR A 288 -15.65 -6.13 -15.87
N LYS A 289 -14.34 -5.84 -15.91
CA LYS A 289 -13.80 -4.50 -15.65
C LYS A 289 -14.46 -3.45 -16.56
N GLY A 290 -15.09 -2.45 -15.93
CA GLY A 290 -15.74 -1.36 -16.65
C GLY A 290 -17.17 -1.63 -17.10
N TYR A 291 -17.79 -2.75 -16.69
CA TYR A 291 -19.15 -3.12 -17.13
C TYR A 291 -20.22 -2.07 -16.78
N PHE A 292 -20.07 -1.32 -15.67
CA PHE A 292 -20.95 -0.19 -15.35
C PHE A 292 -21.05 0.85 -16.48
N SER A 293 -19.98 1.05 -17.26
CA SER A 293 -20.01 1.94 -18.42
C SER A 293 -20.90 1.41 -19.56
N GLU A 294 -20.97 0.08 -19.73
CA GLU A 294 -21.85 -0.57 -20.70
C GLU A 294 -23.32 -0.53 -20.23
N ILE A 295 -23.57 -0.73 -18.94
CA ILE A 295 -24.91 -0.52 -18.35
C ILE A 295 -25.38 0.92 -18.60
N ALA A 296 -24.51 1.91 -18.37
CA ALA A 296 -24.82 3.30 -18.68
C ALA A 296 -25.16 3.53 -20.16
N LYS A 297 -24.47 2.84 -21.07
CA LYS A 297 -24.75 2.90 -22.51
C LYS A 297 -26.15 2.38 -22.82
N ILE A 298 -26.54 1.25 -22.21
CA ILE A 298 -27.88 0.65 -22.39
C ILE A 298 -28.97 1.58 -21.84
N LEU A 299 -28.70 2.26 -20.73
CA LEU A 299 -29.66 3.14 -20.06
C LEU A 299 -29.86 4.49 -20.78
N ARG A 300 -28.77 5.18 -21.14
CA ARG A 300 -28.81 6.58 -21.63
C ARG A 300 -27.97 6.85 -22.88
N GLY A 301 -27.35 5.81 -23.46
CA GLY A 301 -26.49 5.96 -24.63
C GLY A 301 -25.06 6.42 -24.30
N ASN A 302 -24.35 6.87 -25.33
CA ASN A 302 -22.89 7.00 -25.29
C ASN A 302 -22.39 8.09 -24.34
N SER A 303 -23.19 9.12 -24.06
CA SER A 303 -22.80 10.24 -23.18
C SER A 303 -22.56 9.79 -21.74
N LEU A 304 -23.50 9.03 -21.17
CA LEU A 304 -23.36 8.51 -19.80
C LEU A 304 -22.25 7.45 -19.71
N ARG A 305 -22.09 6.63 -20.76
CA ARG A 305 -20.97 5.68 -20.87
C ARG A 305 -19.62 6.40 -20.74
N TRP A 306 -19.39 7.44 -21.55
CA TRP A 306 -18.13 8.19 -21.51
C TRP A 306 -17.89 8.85 -20.16
N TRP A 307 -18.95 9.36 -19.53
CA TRP A 307 -18.83 9.98 -18.20
C TRP A 307 -18.43 8.96 -17.13
N ILE A 308 -19.08 7.79 -17.07
CA ILE A 308 -18.70 6.73 -16.13
C ILE A 308 -17.30 6.22 -16.44
N HIS A 309 -16.95 6.03 -17.71
CA HIS A 309 -15.62 5.56 -18.09
C HIS A 309 -14.52 6.55 -17.68
N ALA A 310 -14.72 7.85 -17.93
CA ALA A 310 -13.80 8.91 -17.52
C ALA A 310 -13.65 8.96 -15.99
N THR A 311 -14.77 8.83 -15.29
CA THR A 311 -14.85 8.78 -13.83
C THR A 311 -14.07 7.61 -13.25
N SER A 312 -14.30 6.38 -13.73
CA SER A 312 -13.57 5.19 -13.28
C SER A 312 -12.08 5.29 -13.56
N THR A 313 -11.70 6.01 -14.63
CA THR A 313 -10.30 6.31 -14.91
C THR A 313 -9.75 7.27 -13.87
N MET A 314 -10.41 8.41 -13.64
CA MET A 314 -9.97 9.45 -12.70
C MET A 314 -9.97 8.99 -11.23
N SER A 315 -10.87 8.10 -10.82
CA SER A 315 -10.91 7.57 -9.45
C SER A 315 -9.65 6.79 -9.08
N ASN A 316 -9.06 6.04 -10.03
CA ASN A 316 -7.78 5.35 -9.80
C ASN A 316 -6.64 6.35 -9.51
N MET A 317 -6.67 7.52 -10.14
CA MET A 317 -5.70 8.58 -9.86
C MET A 317 -5.92 9.19 -8.48
N GLY A 318 -7.19 9.31 -8.05
CA GLY A 318 -7.54 9.70 -6.69
C GLY A 318 -7.02 8.72 -5.64
N MET A 319 -7.14 7.41 -5.88
CA MET A 319 -6.60 6.39 -4.98
C MET A 319 -5.07 6.50 -4.83
N PHE A 320 -4.34 6.65 -5.94
CA PHE A 320 -2.88 6.86 -5.89
C PHE A 320 -2.51 8.09 -5.05
N LEU A 321 -3.21 9.20 -5.27
CA LEU A 321 -2.95 10.43 -4.51
C LEU A 321 -3.23 10.23 -3.00
N ALA A 322 -4.30 9.51 -2.66
CA ALA A 322 -4.71 9.27 -1.28
C ALA A 322 -3.73 8.37 -0.54
N GLU A 323 -3.28 7.30 -1.19
CA GLU A 323 -2.27 6.39 -0.64
C GLU A 323 -0.93 7.10 -0.47
N MET A 324 -0.47 7.86 -1.48
CA MET A 324 0.75 8.67 -1.37
C MET A 324 0.67 9.69 -0.24
N SER A 325 -0.47 10.37 -0.04
CA SER A 325 -0.68 11.29 1.08
C SER A 325 -0.63 10.59 2.44
N SER A 326 -1.16 9.36 2.51
CA SER A 326 -1.12 8.52 3.72
C SER A 326 0.29 8.04 4.04
N ASP A 327 1.04 7.60 3.02
CA ASP A 327 2.37 7.02 3.19
C ASP A 327 3.46 8.08 3.44
N SER A 328 3.17 9.36 3.21
CA SER A 328 4.16 10.44 3.27
C SER A 328 4.50 10.92 4.69
N PHE A 329 3.82 10.43 5.75
CA PHE A 329 3.91 10.98 7.11
C PHE A 329 4.33 9.96 8.17
#